data_AF-A0A924DPV4-F1
#
_entry.id   AF-A0A924DPV4-F1
#
_cell.length_a   1.000
_cell.length_b   1.000
_cell.length_c   1.000
_cell.angle_alpha   90.00
_cell.angle_beta   90.00
_cell.angle_gamma   90.00
#
_symmetry.space_group_name_H-M   'P 1'
#
loop_
_entity.id
_entity.type
_entity.pdbx_description
1 polymer ?
#
loop_
_entity_poly.entity_id
_entity_poly.type
_entity_poly.pdbx_seq_one_letter_code
_entity_poly.pdbx_strand_id
1 'polypeptide(L)'
;MKKLLLILALLASFPTFAMNAKLDPAVKMVESCLAEQGVLLCNDGITEVLKTVSLDARGEFVYYLKDLVVKNETAKVIVNLYEKLQVLVPVYEKLDGCSEWSCRDLKIFLGDVSIRYVKISPISSALYIELYKAQAVQSGRYGLLSTLSEKADKATTLADMDEMVKFAEFAKDYSRSIKDENYLYQAGVAIVRKVTLAALKLRPGHEGIYKVIFDNAEVANNLRIDSVVVMESNDRDALVVNFVASDSRIIKVSFKQAGLLGNTFFSNEDVYNNDDNQDIQSPYFKMELDRATMSVKGVLTSARYGKSTFSGKLEKSNISVFGQANVEGLELSQLVGKHKVKVGNYDMTLTIGKRTDDNSVYEGSLVSDNALITFSKVSLDSARGILSLVDSKNERKLTLGVVDVSNSPVFKGQFLNAPQAKILDVESK
;
A
#
# COMPACT_ATOMS: atom_id res chain seq x y z
N MET A 1 32.58 -32.21 -29.95
CA MET A 1 33.21 -32.37 -28.62
C MET A 1 33.36 -31.08 -27.80
N LYS A 2 33.12 -29.87 -28.32
CA LYS A 2 33.21 -28.62 -27.52
C LYS A 2 31.92 -28.16 -26.83
N LYS A 3 30.75 -28.75 -27.14
CA LYS A 3 29.46 -28.43 -26.49
C LYS A 3 29.13 -29.27 -25.25
N LEU A 4 29.81 -30.40 -25.04
CA LEU A 4 29.59 -31.26 -23.86
C LEU A 4 30.37 -30.75 -22.62
N LEU A 5 31.51 -30.11 -22.83
CA LEU A 5 32.37 -29.58 -21.75
C LEU A 5 31.83 -28.31 -21.09
N LEU A 6 31.00 -27.53 -21.79
CA LEU A 6 30.38 -26.33 -21.22
C LEU A 6 29.21 -26.65 -20.27
N ILE A 7 28.55 -27.79 -20.45
CA ILE A 7 27.44 -28.24 -19.60
C ILE A 7 27.98 -28.87 -18.30
N LEU A 8 29.14 -29.55 -18.35
CA LEU A 8 29.81 -30.03 -17.13
C LEU A 8 30.47 -28.91 -16.31
N ALA A 9 30.85 -27.79 -16.93
CA ALA A 9 31.48 -26.68 -16.21
C ALA A 9 30.48 -25.83 -15.37
N LEU A 10 29.18 -25.93 -15.64
CA LEU A 10 28.14 -25.32 -14.79
C LEU A 10 27.80 -26.14 -13.53
N LEU A 11 28.32 -27.37 -13.40
CA LEU A 11 28.12 -28.24 -12.24
C LEU A 11 29.24 -28.14 -11.19
N ALA A 12 30.24 -27.28 -11.38
CA ALA A 12 31.45 -27.26 -10.55
C ALA A 12 31.66 -25.92 -9.83
N SER A 13 30.76 -25.60 -8.90
CA SER A 13 31.07 -24.71 -7.76
C SER A 13 30.09 -24.97 -6.61
N PHE A 14 30.13 -26.20 -6.09
CA PHE A 14 29.53 -26.51 -4.80
C PHE A 14 30.54 -26.18 -3.69
N PRO A 15 30.14 -25.44 -2.64
CA PRO A 15 30.90 -25.49 -1.40
C PRO A 15 30.84 -26.93 -0.89
N THR A 16 31.99 -27.55 -0.70
CA THR A 16 32.11 -28.90 -0.12
C THR A 16 31.75 -28.85 1.36
N PHE A 17 30.47 -28.81 1.68
CA PHE A 17 29.98 -29.51 2.86
C PHE A 17 30.08 -31.00 2.54
N ALA A 18 30.87 -31.75 3.30
CA ALA A 18 30.85 -33.21 3.22
C ALA A 18 29.49 -33.66 3.77
N MET A 19 28.48 -33.74 2.90
CA MET A 19 27.16 -34.25 3.27
C MET A 19 27.26 -35.71 3.68
N ASN A 20 26.39 -36.11 4.60
CA ASN A 20 26.25 -37.48 5.03
C ASN A 20 26.04 -38.40 3.82
N ALA A 21 26.89 -39.42 3.64
CA ALA A 21 26.84 -40.33 2.49
C ALA A 21 25.48 -41.04 2.33
N LYS A 22 24.67 -41.14 3.39
CA LYS A 22 23.30 -41.68 3.31
C LYS A 22 22.31 -40.75 2.58
N LEU A 23 22.68 -39.48 2.34
CA LEU A 23 21.90 -38.53 1.56
C LEU A 23 22.19 -38.61 0.05
N ASP A 24 23.27 -39.28 -0.37
CA ASP A 24 23.65 -39.41 -1.79
C ASP A 24 22.48 -39.80 -2.71
N PRO A 25 21.56 -40.73 -2.33
CA PRO A 25 20.41 -41.04 -3.16
C PRO A 25 19.45 -39.85 -3.32
N ALA A 26 19.16 -39.10 -2.24
CA ALA A 26 18.29 -37.94 -2.28
C ALA A 26 18.93 -36.78 -3.06
N VAL A 27 20.23 -36.57 -2.91
CA VAL A 27 21.01 -35.56 -3.65
C VAL A 27 20.96 -35.84 -5.15
N LYS A 28 21.25 -37.07 -5.58
CA LYS A 28 21.15 -37.47 -6.99
C LYS A 28 19.75 -37.31 -7.57
N MET A 29 18.71 -37.54 -6.77
CA MET A 29 17.32 -37.30 -7.18
C MET A 29 17.07 -35.80 -7.41
N VAL A 30 17.55 -34.93 -6.52
CA VAL A 30 17.44 -33.46 -6.70
C VAL A 30 18.20 -33.00 -7.94
N GLU A 31 19.42 -33.49 -8.16
CA GLU A 31 20.23 -33.16 -9.33
C GLU A 31 19.56 -33.60 -10.64
N SER A 32 19.00 -34.81 -10.67
CA SER A 32 18.21 -35.32 -11.81
C SER A 32 16.97 -34.45 -12.05
N CYS A 33 16.22 -34.09 -11.00
CA CYS A 33 15.08 -33.17 -11.14
C CYS A 33 15.48 -31.82 -11.73
N LEU A 34 16.61 -31.27 -11.30
CA LEU A 34 17.09 -29.99 -11.81
C LEU A 34 17.54 -30.11 -13.28
N ALA A 35 18.27 -31.17 -13.64
CA ALA A 35 18.77 -31.40 -14.99
C ALA A 35 17.65 -31.70 -16.00
N GLU A 36 16.66 -32.50 -15.60
CA GLU A 36 15.62 -33.02 -16.51
C GLU A 36 14.40 -32.12 -16.55
N GLN A 37 14.02 -31.54 -15.41
CA GLN A 37 12.75 -30.84 -15.25
C GLN A 37 12.93 -29.38 -14.82
N GLY A 38 14.14 -28.92 -14.51
CA GLY A 38 14.40 -27.54 -14.07
C GLY A 38 13.71 -27.20 -12.75
N VAL A 39 13.55 -28.18 -11.85
CA VAL A 39 12.95 -28.03 -10.52
C VAL A 39 13.77 -28.79 -9.48
N LEU A 40 13.66 -28.47 -8.19
CA LEU A 40 14.49 -29.14 -7.18
C LEU A 40 13.87 -30.42 -6.64
N LEU A 41 12.54 -30.52 -6.57
CA LEU A 41 11.83 -31.64 -5.94
C LEU A 41 10.76 -32.20 -6.89
N CYS A 42 11.09 -33.26 -7.63
CA CYS A 42 10.16 -33.94 -8.56
C CYS A 42 10.02 -35.44 -8.29
N ASN A 43 10.86 -36.00 -7.43
CA ASN A 43 10.92 -37.43 -7.15
C ASN A 43 10.33 -37.74 -5.77
N ASP A 44 9.22 -38.47 -5.74
CA ASP A 44 8.52 -38.80 -4.50
C ASP A 44 9.31 -39.80 -3.61
N GLY A 45 10.35 -40.45 -4.16
CA GLY A 45 11.27 -41.31 -3.42
C GLY A 45 12.18 -40.56 -2.43
N ILE A 46 12.31 -39.23 -2.54
CA ILE A 46 13.10 -38.40 -1.62
C ILE A 46 12.58 -38.55 -0.18
N THR A 47 11.25 -38.58 0.00
CA THR A 47 10.65 -38.71 1.33
C THR A 47 11.00 -40.06 1.98
N GLU A 48 11.07 -41.13 1.20
CA GLU A 48 11.45 -42.45 1.73
C GLU A 48 12.91 -42.50 2.15
N VAL A 49 13.82 -41.88 1.37
CA VAL A 49 15.23 -41.75 1.76
C VAL A 49 15.34 -40.99 3.09
N LEU A 50 14.65 -39.86 3.23
CA LEU A 50 14.73 -39.01 4.42
C LEU A 50 14.17 -39.65 5.71
N LYS A 51 13.28 -40.65 5.60
CA LYS A 51 12.82 -41.46 6.75
C LYS A 51 13.90 -42.38 7.31
N THR A 52 14.91 -42.74 6.51
CA THR A 52 15.96 -43.72 6.89
C THR A 52 17.24 -43.09 7.44
N VAL A 53 17.38 -41.76 7.36
CA VAL A 53 18.60 -41.05 7.78
C VAL A 53 18.46 -40.46 9.20
N SER A 54 19.55 -39.94 9.76
CA SER A 54 19.52 -39.28 11.07
C SER A 54 18.91 -37.87 10.99
N LEU A 55 18.61 -37.29 12.15
CA LEU A 55 18.17 -35.91 12.30
C LEU A 55 19.17 -34.94 11.65
N ASP A 56 20.47 -35.13 11.88
CA ASP A 56 21.50 -34.26 11.31
C ASP A 56 21.56 -34.33 9.79
N ALA A 57 21.47 -35.53 9.21
CA ALA A 57 21.42 -35.71 7.77
C ALA A 57 20.16 -35.07 7.15
N ARG A 58 19.00 -35.18 7.82
CA ARG A 58 17.80 -34.46 7.41
C ARG A 58 18.01 -32.94 7.41
N GLY A 59 18.73 -32.41 8.39
CA GLY A 59 19.07 -30.99 8.45
C GLY A 59 20.06 -30.55 7.38
N GLU A 60 21.10 -31.34 7.09
CA GLU A 60 22.03 -31.11 5.97
C GLU A 60 21.29 -31.03 4.63
N PHE A 61 20.29 -31.89 4.41
CA PHE A 61 19.45 -31.83 3.21
C PHE A 61 18.68 -30.51 3.08
N VAL A 62 18.20 -29.93 4.19
CA VAL A 62 17.57 -28.59 4.17
C VAL A 62 18.58 -27.53 3.73
N TYR A 63 19.81 -27.56 4.25
CA TYR A 63 20.87 -26.62 3.85
C TYR A 63 21.25 -26.76 2.38
N TYR A 64 21.28 -27.99 1.86
CA TYR A 64 21.50 -28.25 0.44
C TYR A 64 20.41 -27.62 -0.44
N LEU A 65 19.13 -27.78 -0.07
CA LEU A 65 18.03 -27.14 -0.79
C LEU A 65 18.08 -25.60 -0.70
N LYS A 66 18.49 -25.05 0.45
CA LYS A 66 18.70 -23.60 0.65
C LYS A 66 19.76 -23.05 -0.31
N ASP A 67 20.89 -23.72 -0.45
CA ASP A 67 21.95 -23.31 -1.38
C ASP A 67 21.47 -23.38 -2.84
N LEU A 68 20.79 -24.48 -3.20
CA LEU A 68 20.32 -24.69 -4.56
C LEU A 68 19.24 -23.70 -5.01
N VAL A 69 18.30 -23.33 -4.14
CA VAL A 69 17.26 -22.35 -4.52
C VAL A 69 17.86 -20.98 -4.81
N VAL A 70 18.91 -20.58 -4.07
CA VAL A 70 19.61 -19.31 -4.31
C VAL A 70 20.34 -19.34 -5.66
N LYS A 71 20.94 -20.48 -6.02
CA LYS A 71 21.68 -20.62 -7.28
C LYS A 71 20.79 -20.79 -8.51
N ASN A 72 19.56 -21.29 -8.33
CA ASN A 72 18.65 -21.67 -9.43
C ASN A 72 17.29 -20.96 -9.31
N GLU A 73 17.29 -19.69 -8.89
CA GLU A 73 16.06 -18.95 -8.61
C GLU A 73 15.24 -18.65 -9.88
N THR A 74 14.37 -19.59 -10.25
CA THR A 74 13.39 -19.44 -11.32
C THR A 74 11.97 -19.58 -10.77
N ALA A 75 10.97 -19.02 -11.48
CA ALA A 75 9.57 -19.15 -11.08
C ALA A 75 9.17 -20.62 -10.91
N LYS A 76 9.59 -21.50 -11.84
CA LYS A 76 9.31 -22.93 -11.79
C LYS A 76 9.90 -23.61 -10.54
N VAL A 77 11.14 -23.27 -10.19
CA VAL A 77 11.82 -23.77 -8.99
C VAL A 77 11.10 -23.32 -7.72
N ILE A 78 10.74 -22.04 -7.63
CA ILE A 78 10.07 -21.48 -6.44
C ILE A 78 8.69 -22.12 -6.23
N VAL A 79 7.87 -22.24 -7.28
CA VAL A 79 6.55 -22.90 -7.21
C VAL A 79 6.71 -24.34 -6.75
N ASN A 80 7.62 -25.08 -7.38
CA ASN A 80 7.88 -26.46 -7.05
C ASN A 80 8.30 -26.65 -5.59
N LEU A 81 9.24 -25.84 -5.11
CA LEU A 81 9.69 -25.90 -3.71
C LEU A 81 8.57 -25.56 -2.75
N TYR A 82 7.80 -24.51 -3.01
CA TYR A 82 6.69 -24.11 -2.16
C TYR A 82 5.70 -25.27 -1.97
N GLU A 83 5.29 -25.92 -3.05
CA GLU A 83 4.36 -27.06 -3.02
C GLU A 83 4.98 -28.29 -2.33
N LYS A 84 6.22 -28.65 -2.67
CA LYS A 84 6.84 -29.88 -2.16
C LYS A 84 7.30 -29.76 -0.71
N LEU A 85 7.68 -28.57 -0.27
CA LEU A 85 8.02 -28.33 1.14
C LEU A 85 6.80 -28.42 2.06
N GLN A 86 5.60 -28.05 1.58
CA GLN A 86 4.36 -28.27 2.34
C GLN A 86 4.08 -29.75 2.59
N VAL A 87 4.50 -30.63 1.68
CA VAL A 87 4.41 -32.09 1.87
C VAL A 87 5.54 -32.60 2.78
N LEU A 88 6.72 -31.99 2.71
CA LEU A 88 7.90 -32.44 3.46
C LEU A 88 7.86 -32.03 4.94
N VAL A 89 7.29 -30.87 5.27
CA VAL A 89 7.19 -30.37 6.65
C VAL A 89 6.48 -31.37 7.58
N PRO A 90 5.30 -31.93 7.25
CA PRO A 90 4.65 -32.96 8.07
C PRO A 90 5.50 -34.21 8.31
N VAL A 91 6.40 -34.55 7.38
CA VAL A 91 7.32 -35.69 7.53
C VAL A 91 8.36 -35.38 8.60
N TYR A 92 8.97 -34.19 8.55
CA TYR A 92 9.94 -33.76 9.56
C TYR A 92 9.28 -33.55 10.93
N GLU A 93 8.05 -33.04 10.97
CA GLU A 93 7.24 -32.96 12.19
C GLU A 93 7.09 -34.32 12.88
N LYS A 94 6.80 -35.37 12.10
CA LYS A 94 6.61 -36.72 12.62
C LYS A 94 7.93 -37.40 13.04
N LEU A 95 9.01 -37.16 12.30
CA LEU A 95 10.28 -37.84 12.52
C LEU A 95 11.12 -37.19 13.61
N ASP A 96 11.19 -35.85 13.62
CA ASP A 96 12.11 -35.09 14.46
C ASP A 96 11.39 -34.35 15.60
N GLY A 97 10.14 -33.94 15.38
CA GLY A 97 9.48 -32.96 16.24
C GLY A 97 10.07 -31.56 16.05
N CYS A 98 9.24 -30.50 16.09
CA CYS A 98 9.70 -29.16 15.71
C CYS A 98 10.34 -28.34 16.83
N SER A 99 10.54 -28.95 18.00
CA SER A 99 11.55 -28.50 18.95
C SER A 99 12.97 -28.71 18.42
N GLU A 100 13.16 -29.73 17.58
CA GLU A 100 14.45 -30.07 17.01
C GLU A 100 14.82 -29.16 15.83
N TRP A 101 16.14 -29.02 15.64
CA TRP A 101 16.68 -28.03 14.71
C TRP A 101 16.39 -28.35 13.24
N SER A 102 16.34 -29.63 12.85
CA SER A 102 16.06 -30.06 11.47
C SER A 102 14.66 -29.68 11.01
N CYS A 103 13.60 -29.98 11.81
CA CYS A 103 12.24 -29.54 11.48
C CYS A 103 12.14 -28.00 11.54
N ARG A 104 12.71 -27.38 12.58
CA ARG A 104 12.67 -25.92 12.73
C ARG A 104 13.27 -25.21 11.51
N ASP A 105 14.43 -25.66 11.04
CA ASP A 105 15.11 -25.08 9.88
C ASP A 105 14.36 -25.32 8.57
N LEU A 106 13.68 -26.46 8.43
CA LEU A 106 12.80 -26.74 7.28
C LEU A 106 11.58 -25.80 7.27
N LYS A 107 10.97 -25.55 8.43
CA LYS A 107 9.85 -24.59 8.54
C LYS A 107 10.28 -23.17 8.24
N ILE A 108 11.43 -22.74 8.75
CA ILE A 108 12.02 -21.44 8.41
C ILE A 108 12.27 -21.37 6.90
N PHE A 109 12.81 -22.44 6.31
CA PHE A 109 13.06 -22.51 4.88
C PHE A 109 11.78 -22.41 4.03
N LEU A 110 10.70 -23.11 4.43
CA LEU A 110 9.40 -22.94 3.79
C LEU A 110 8.91 -21.49 3.92
N GLY A 111 9.15 -20.83 5.06
CA GLY A 111 8.89 -19.41 5.24
C GLY A 111 9.62 -18.53 4.22
N ASP A 112 10.93 -18.74 4.05
CA ASP A 112 11.76 -18.02 3.09
C ASP A 112 11.31 -18.25 1.64
N VAL A 113 11.00 -19.51 1.28
CA VAL A 113 10.47 -19.89 -0.03
C VAL A 113 9.11 -19.27 -0.27
N SER A 114 8.26 -19.16 0.76
CA SER A 114 6.95 -18.51 0.67
C SER A 114 7.09 -17.02 0.34
N ILE A 115 8.07 -16.32 0.92
CA ILE A 115 8.36 -14.91 0.58
C ILE A 115 8.78 -14.78 -0.89
N ARG A 116 9.61 -15.71 -1.39
CA ARG A 116 9.99 -15.75 -2.82
C ARG A 116 8.78 -16.05 -3.71
N TYR A 117 7.91 -16.96 -3.29
CA TYR A 117 6.67 -17.30 -4.00
C TYR A 117 5.71 -16.12 -4.09
N VAL A 118 5.65 -15.26 -3.07
CA VAL A 118 4.87 -14.00 -3.11
C VAL A 118 5.32 -13.09 -4.25
N LYS A 119 6.60 -13.07 -4.64
CA LYS A 119 7.07 -12.23 -5.77
C LYS A 119 6.43 -12.62 -7.10
N ILE A 120 6.13 -13.90 -7.30
CA ILE A 120 5.69 -14.47 -8.59
C ILE A 120 4.23 -14.89 -8.63
N SER A 121 3.58 -15.08 -7.48
CA SER A 121 2.17 -15.50 -7.39
C SER A 121 1.21 -14.43 -7.92
N PRO A 122 -0.07 -14.75 -8.18
CA PRO A 122 -1.10 -13.73 -8.39
C PRO A 122 -1.33 -12.89 -7.13
N ILE A 123 -1.88 -11.68 -7.28
CA ILE A 123 -2.29 -10.85 -6.14
C ILE A 123 -3.59 -11.43 -5.57
N SER A 124 -3.50 -12.00 -4.37
CA SER A 124 -4.64 -12.64 -3.70
C SER A 124 -4.53 -12.47 -2.19
N SER A 125 -5.52 -11.81 -1.59
CA SER A 125 -5.52 -11.59 -0.14
C SER A 125 -5.60 -12.91 0.63
N ALA A 126 -6.41 -13.86 0.19
CA ALA A 126 -6.57 -15.16 0.84
C ALA A 126 -5.24 -15.93 0.92
N LEU A 127 -4.52 -16.03 -0.20
CA LEU A 127 -3.19 -16.65 -0.24
C LEU A 127 -2.22 -15.95 0.71
N TYR A 128 -2.14 -14.62 0.64
CA TYR A 128 -1.18 -13.87 1.45
C TYR A 128 -1.49 -13.95 2.96
N ILE A 129 -2.78 -14.02 3.33
CA ILE A 129 -3.20 -14.24 4.72
C ILE A 129 -2.70 -15.59 5.23
N GLU A 130 -2.85 -16.66 4.44
CA GLU A 130 -2.35 -17.99 4.79
C GLU A 130 -0.84 -17.98 4.97
N LEU A 131 -0.12 -17.41 3.99
CA LEU A 131 1.33 -17.29 4.03
C LEU A 131 1.82 -16.47 5.22
N TYR A 132 1.14 -15.37 5.56
CA TYR A 132 1.50 -14.49 6.67
C TYR A 132 1.31 -15.18 8.03
N LYS A 133 0.20 -15.90 8.21
CA LYS A 133 -0.04 -16.70 9.42
C LYS A 133 0.97 -17.85 9.58
N ALA A 134 1.40 -18.44 8.46
CA ALA A 134 2.34 -19.56 8.46
C ALA A 134 3.79 -19.15 8.82
N GLN A 135 4.12 -17.85 8.77
CA GLN A 135 5.45 -17.38 9.15
C GLN A 135 5.71 -17.59 10.65
N ALA A 136 6.71 -18.40 10.97
CA ALA A 136 7.06 -18.75 12.35
C ALA A 136 7.67 -17.59 13.15
N VAL A 137 8.33 -16.65 12.48
CA VAL A 137 9.10 -15.55 13.10
C VAL A 137 8.68 -14.19 12.56
N GLN A 138 8.86 -13.15 13.38
CA GLN A 138 8.53 -11.77 13.01
C GLN A 138 9.28 -11.27 11.77
N SER A 139 10.57 -11.65 11.63
CA SER A 139 11.38 -11.29 10.47
C SER A 139 10.81 -11.85 9.15
N GLY A 140 10.23 -13.06 9.17
CA GLY A 140 9.56 -13.66 8.03
C GLY A 140 8.28 -12.92 7.65
N ARG A 141 7.47 -12.54 8.66
CA ARG A 141 6.29 -11.68 8.46
C ARG A 141 6.66 -10.34 7.85
N TYR A 142 7.73 -9.71 8.34
CA TYR A 142 8.21 -8.45 7.81
C TYR A 142 8.75 -8.57 6.38
N GLY A 143 9.48 -9.64 6.09
CA GLY A 143 9.96 -9.94 4.73
C GLY A 143 8.81 -10.11 3.74
N LEU A 144 7.70 -10.73 4.17
CA LEU A 144 6.48 -10.85 3.36
C LEU A 144 5.83 -9.49 3.10
N LEU A 145 5.65 -8.66 4.14
CA LEU A 145 5.11 -7.30 3.99
C LEU A 145 5.99 -6.43 3.08
N SER A 146 7.30 -6.50 3.25
CA SER A 146 8.26 -5.74 2.43
C SER A 146 8.18 -6.15 0.97
N THR A 147 8.13 -7.45 0.70
CA THR A 147 7.96 -8.01 -0.66
C THR A 147 6.64 -7.57 -1.29
N LEU A 148 5.55 -7.54 -0.52
CA LEU A 148 4.25 -7.07 -1.02
C LEU A 148 4.21 -5.56 -1.25
N SER A 149 4.93 -4.78 -0.43
CA SER A 149 5.08 -3.34 -0.67
C SER A 149 5.77 -3.05 -2.00
N GLU A 150 6.81 -3.81 -2.36
CA GLU A 150 7.44 -3.72 -3.69
C GLU A 150 6.49 -4.18 -4.81
N LYS A 151 5.71 -5.23 -4.55
CA LYS A 151 4.73 -5.72 -5.53
C LYS A 151 3.59 -4.71 -5.76
N ALA A 152 3.23 -3.95 -4.74
CA ALA A 152 2.22 -2.89 -4.82
C ALA A 152 2.60 -1.77 -5.78
N ASP A 153 3.90 -1.51 -6.01
CA ASP A 153 4.34 -0.56 -7.06
C ASP A 153 3.91 -0.99 -8.46
N LYS A 154 3.67 -2.28 -8.67
CA LYS A 154 3.33 -2.88 -9.97
C LYS A 154 1.83 -3.14 -10.11
N ALA A 155 1.02 -2.85 -9.09
CA ALA A 155 -0.42 -3.04 -9.17
C ALA A 155 -1.04 -1.98 -10.10
N THR A 156 -1.66 -2.42 -11.19
CA THR A 156 -2.24 -1.52 -12.21
C THR A 156 -3.76 -1.57 -12.24
N THR A 157 -4.38 -2.56 -11.59
CA THR A 157 -5.84 -2.72 -11.56
C THR A 157 -6.39 -2.44 -10.18
N LEU A 158 -7.63 -1.93 -10.15
CA LEU A 158 -8.34 -1.67 -8.91
C LEU A 158 -8.64 -2.95 -8.11
N ALA A 159 -8.85 -4.08 -8.80
CA ALA A 159 -9.08 -5.36 -8.14
C ALA A 159 -7.83 -5.83 -7.38
N ASP A 160 -6.65 -5.73 -8.00
CA ASP A 160 -5.38 -6.07 -7.36
C ASP A 160 -5.10 -5.16 -6.14
N MET A 161 -5.36 -3.86 -6.30
CA MET A 161 -5.22 -2.89 -5.22
C MET A 161 -6.16 -3.20 -4.05
N ASP A 162 -7.42 -3.52 -4.33
CA ASP A 162 -8.39 -3.90 -3.29
C ASP A 162 -7.95 -5.19 -2.55
N GLU A 163 -7.40 -6.19 -3.25
CA GLU A 163 -6.84 -7.40 -2.64
C GLU A 163 -5.62 -7.10 -1.75
N MET A 164 -4.73 -6.19 -2.17
CA MET A 164 -3.59 -5.76 -1.36
C MET A 164 -4.03 -5.04 -0.08
N VAL A 165 -5.03 -4.16 -0.17
CA VAL A 165 -5.58 -3.46 1.01
C VAL A 165 -6.25 -4.46 1.96
N LYS A 166 -7.06 -5.40 1.46
CA LYS A 166 -7.66 -6.46 2.29
C LYS A 166 -6.62 -7.23 3.08
N PHE A 167 -5.54 -7.65 2.42
CA PHE A 167 -4.45 -8.35 3.08
C PHE A 167 -3.74 -7.46 4.11
N ALA A 168 -3.41 -6.22 3.76
CA ALA A 168 -2.67 -5.33 4.65
C ALA A 168 -3.47 -4.96 5.91
N GLU A 169 -4.79 -4.77 5.78
CA GLU A 169 -5.71 -4.61 6.92
C GLU A 169 -5.71 -5.86 7.81
N PHE A 170 -5.79 -7.05 7.21
CA PHE A 170 -5.67 -8.29 7.99
C PHE A 170 -4.31 -8.37 8.71
N ALA A 171 -3.22 -8.10 8.00
CA ALA A 171 -1.87 -8.29 8.51
C ALA A 171 -1.58 -7.38 9.71
N LYS A 172 -1.98 -6.11 9.65
CA LYS A 172 -1.78 -5.17 10.77
C LYS A 172 -2.57 -5.60 12.02
N ASP A 173 -3.82 -6.04 11.84
CA ASP A 173 -4.69 -6.46 12.95
C ASP A 173 -4.20 -7.78 13.56
N TYR A 174 -3.82 -8.73 12.71
CA TYR A 174 -3.25 -10.00 13.13
C TYR A 174 -1.96 -9.78 13.93
N SER A 175 -1.04 -8.96 13.43
CA SER A 175 0.24 -8.66 14.10
C SER A 175 0.01 -8.10 15.51
N ARG A 176 -0.93 -7.17 15.66
CA ARG A 176 -1.34 -6.65 16.97
C ARG A 176 -1.92 -7.74 17.87
N SER A 177 -2.80 -8.58 17.33
CA SER A 177 -3.46 -9.65 18.11
C SER A 177 -2.46 -10.66 18.68
N ILE A 178 -1.37 -10.93 17.97
CA ILE A 178 -0.30 -11.83 18.42
C ILE A 178 0.86 -11.11 19.13
N LYS A 179 0.69 -9.80 19.41
CA LYS A 179 1.68 -8.95 20.10
C LYS A 179 3.04 -8.86 19.40
N ASP A 180 3.01 -8.81 18.07
CA ASP A 180 4.20 -8.47 17.31
C ASP A 180 4.66 -7.04 17.58
N GLU A 181 5.93 -6.78 17.30
CA GLU A 181 6.48 -5.43 17.41
C GLU A 181 5.77 -4.44 16.47
N ASN A 182 5.68 -3.19 16.90
CA ASN A 182 4.91 -2.15 16.21
C ASN A 182 5.37 -1.91 14.76
N TYR A 183 6.62 -2.22 14.40
CA TYR A 183 7.11 -2.03 13.04
C TYR A 183 6.36 -2.91 12.02
N LEU A 184 5.85 -4.09 12.41
CA LEU A 184 5.04 -4.96 11.55
C LEU A 184 3.67 -4.33 11.26
N TYR A 185 3.06 -3.75 12.30
CA TYR A 185 1.83 -2.97 12.15
C TYR A 185 2.04 -1.79 11.18
N GLN A 186 3.11 -1.02 11.37
CA GLN A 186 3.45 0.13 10.52
C GLN A 186 3.76 -0.28 9.07
N ALA A 187 4.37 -1.45 8.85
CA ALA A 187 4.58 -1.98 7.51
C ALA A 187 3.26 -2.31 6.79
N GLY A 188 2.26 -2.86 7.50
CA GLY A 188 0.91 -3.06 6.97
C GLY A 188 0.23 -1.73 6.61
N VAL A 189 0.26 -0.75 7.53
CA VAL A 189 -0.27 0.61 7.30
C VAL A 189 0.37 1.27 6.08
N ALA A 190 1.68 1.12 5.89
CA ALA A 190 2.41 1.67 4.75
C ALA A 190 1.93 1.08 3.41
N ILE A 191 1.60 -0.21 3.35
CA ILE A 191 1.03 -0.84 2.15
C ILE A 191 -0.36 -0.26 1.86
N VAL A 192 -1.24 -0.17 2.86
CA VAL A 192 -2.58 0.43 2.71
C VAL A 192 -2.46 1.85 2.16
N ARG A 193 -1.57 2.66 2.74
CA ARG A 193 -1.31 4.04 2.32
C ARG A 193 -0.89 4.11 0.85
N LYS A 194 0.12 3.32 0.47
CA LYS A 194 0.71 3.28 -0.86
C LYS A 194 -0.30 2.85 -1.92
N VAL A 195 -1.04 1.78 -1.65
CA VAL A 195 -2.05 1.24 -2.56
C VAL A 195 -3.25 2.19 -2.65
N THR A 196 -3.65 2.82 -1.54
CA THR A 196 -4.71 3.83 -1.55
C THR A 196 -4.35 4.98 -2.49
N LEU A 197 -3.14 5.56 -2.40
CA LEU A 197 -2.69 6.62 -3.32
C LEU A 197 -2.78 6.18 -4.79
N ALA A 198 -2.34 4.97 -5.11
CA ALA A 198 -2.43 4.44 -6.47
C ALA A 198 -3.89 4.25 -6.92
N ALA A 199 -4.76 3.75 -6.05
CA ALA A 199 -6.17 3.52 -6.34
C ALA A 199 -6.94 4.84 -6.56
N LEU A 200 -6.64 5.89 -5.80
CA LEU A 200 -7.26 7.20 -5.94
C LEU A 200 -6.96 7.82 -7.31
N LYS A 201 -5.73 7.66 -7.83
CA LYS A 201 -5.36 8.09 -9.19
C LYS A 201 -6.19 7.38 -10.26
N LEU A 202 -6.54 6.11 -10.06
CA LEU A 202 -7.35 5.35 -11.01
C LEU A 202 -8.87 5.63 -10.91
N ARG A 203 -9.35 6.17 -9.78
CA ARG A 203 -10.78 6.41 -9.52
C ARG A 203 -11.07 7.92 -9.37
N PRO A 204 -11.14 8.74 -10.43
CA PRO A 204 -11.44 10.16 -10.25
C PRO A 204 -12.85 10.36 -9.63
N GLY A 205 -13.08 11.52 -9.02
CA GLY A 205 -14.40 11.92 -8.50
C GLY A 205 -14.76 11.39 -7.11
N HIS A 206 -13.78 10.85 -6.38
CA HIS A 206 -13.91 10.54 -4.96
C HIS A 206 -13.62 11.74 -4.05
N GLU A 207 -12.84 12.70 -4.51
CA GLU A 207 -12.52 13.90 -3.74
C GLU A 207 -13.67 14.88 -3.82
N GLY A 208 -13.92 15.57 -2.72
CA GLY A 208 -14.99 16.55 -2.68
C GLY A 208 -15.57 16.78 -1.29
N ILE A 209 -16.69 17.46 -1.31
CA ILE A 209 -17.49 17.80 -0.13
C ILE A 209 -18.75 16.96 -0.17
N TYR A 210 -18.93 16.17 0.89
CA TYR A 210 -20.09 15.35 1.12
C TYR A 210 -20.93 16.02 2.19
N LYS A 211 -22.15 16.40 1.85
CA LYS A 211 -23.10 16.90 2.84
C LYS A 211 -23.70 15.72 3.57
N VAL A 212 -23.56 15.68 4.89
CA VAL A 212 -23.94 14.54 5.74
C VAL A 212 -24.89 14.94 6.84
N ILE A 213 -25.70 13.97 7.27
CA ILE A 213 -26.63 14.06 8.38
C ILE A 213 -26.40 12.84 9.26
N PHE A 214 -26.23 13.08 10.55
CA PHE A 214 -26.11 12.01 11.55
C PHE A 214 -27.49 11.54 11.98
N ASP A 215 -27.65 10.22 12.12
CA ASP A 215 -28.93 9.61 12.50
C ASP A 215 -29.29 9.91 13.97
N ASN A 216 -28.27 10.07 14.82
CA ASN A 216 -28.46 10.45 16.22
C ASN A 216 -28.51 11.98 16.35
N ALA A 217 -29.69 12.50 16.71
CA ALA A 217 -29.93 13.94 16.86
C ALA A 217 -29.07 14.60 17.95
N GLU A 218 -28.76 13.91 19.05
CA GLU A 218 -27.91 14.44 20.11
C GLU A 218 -26.46 14.63 19.62
N VAL A 219 -25.95 13.62 18.90
CA VAL A 219 -24.61 13.67 18.29
C VAL A 219 -24.56 14.72 17.19
N ALA A 220 -25.60 14.79 16.35
CA ALA A 220 -25.73 15.82 15.32
C ALA A 220 -25.68 17.23 15.91
N ASN A 221 -26.42 17.49 17.00
CA ASN A 221 -26.47 18.78 17.67
C ASN A 221 -25.15 19.16 18.37
N ASN A 222 -24.47 18.18 18.97
CA ASN A 222 -23.24 18.42 19.73
C ASN A 222 -22.00 18.54 18.83
N LEU A 223 -21.84 17.62 17.87
CA LEU A 223 -20.71 17.67 16.94
C LEU A 223 -20.86 18.80 15.93
N ARG A 224 -22.10 19.14 15.57
CA ARG A 224 -22.45 20.12 14.51
C ARG A 224 -21.75 19.82 13.19
N ILE A 225 -21.40 18.56 12.95
CA ILE A 225 -20.81 18.12 11.69
C ILE A 225 -21.94 18.05 10.68
N ASP A 226 -21.80 18.80 9.59
CA ASP A 226 -22.73 18.85 8.47
C ASP A 226 -22.07 18.38 7.17
N SER A 227 -20.74 18.23 7.17
CA SER A 227 -19.96 17.95 5.98
C SER A 227 -18.81 16.98 6.28
N VAL A 228 -18.53 16.10 5.33
CA VAL A 228 -17.31 15.31 5.26
C VAL A 228 -16.54 15.77 4.03
N VAL A 229 -15.26 16.11 4.18
CA VAL A 229 -14.39 16.51 3.08
C VAL A 229 -13.33 15.45 2.87
N VAL A 230 -13.29 14.89 1.66
CA VAL A 230 -12.31 13.87 1.26
C VAL A 230 -11.34 14.50 0.27
N MET A 231 -10.05 14.39 0.55
CA MET A 231 -8.97 14.89 -0.31
C MET A 231 -7.72 14.03 -0.20
N GLU A 232 -7.09 13.75 -1.34
CA GLU A 232 -5.70 13.30 -1.42
C GLU A 232 -4.81 14.34 -0.76
N SER A 233 -3.76 13.83 -0.16
CA SER A 233 -2.91 14.53 0.77
C SER A 233 -1.47 14.60 0.26
N ASN A 234 -0.58 15.07 1.13
CA ASN A 234 0.84 14.86 0.95
C ASN A 234 1.19 13.35 0.94
N ASP A 235 2.39 13.00 0.49
CA ASP A 235 2.80 11.57 0.38
C ASP A 235 2.88 10.85 1.73
N ARG A 236 3.02 11.60 2.83
CA ARG A 236 3.03 11.06 4.19
C ARG A 236 1.64 10.61 4.63
N ASP A 237 0.62 11.39 4.29
CA ASP A 237 -0.74 11.27 4.82
C ASP A 237 -1.73 10.66 3.82
N ALA A 238 -1.34 10.47 2.56
CA ALA A 238 -2.09 9.85 1.45
C ALA A 238 -3.50 10.36 1.17
N LEU A 239 -4.45 10.04 2.04
CA LEU A 239 -5.85 10.44 1.99
C LEU A 239 -6.22 11.04 3.34
N VAL A 240 -6.83 12.23 3.31
CA VAL A 240 -7.42 12.86 4.48
C VAL A 240 -8.93 12.89 4.36
N VAL A 241 -9.59 12.48 5.44
CA VAL A 241 -11.03 12.61 5.62
C VAL A 241 -11.30 13.53 6.81
N ASN A 242 -11.84 14.71 6.52
CA ASN A 242 -12.15 15.74 7.50
C ASN A 242 -13.66 15.78 7.76
N PHE A 243 -14.06 15.64 9.01
CA PHE A 243 -15.43 15.90 9.46
C PHE A 243 -15.53 17.35 9.91
N VAL A 244 -16.42 18.11 9.28
CA VAL A 244 -16.42 19.58 9.32
C VAL A 244 -17.77 20.10 9.81
N ALA A 245 -17.72 21.13 10.64
CA ALA A 245 -18.87 21.95 11.00
C ALA A 245 -18.80 23.25 10.17
N SER A 246 -19.42 23.24 8.99
CA SER A 246 -19.19 24.25 7.94
C SER A 246 -19.60 25.67 8.37
N ASP A 247 -20.69 25.81 9.14
CA ASP A 247 -21.15 27.10 9.69
C ASP A 247 -20.09 27.78 10.55
N SER A 248 -19.37 26.99 11.36
CA SER A 248 -18.30 27.48 12.23
C SER A 248 -16.93 27.48 11.56
N ARG A 249 -16.83 26.92 10.36
CA ARG A 249 -15.61 26.75 9.57
C ARG A 249 -14.49 25.97 10.28
N ILE A 250 -14.88 24.93 11.04
CA ILE A 250 -13.95 24.16 11.90
C ILE A 250 -13.97 22.69 11.49
N ILE A 251 -12.78 22.11 11.32
CA ILE A 251 -12.60 20.66 11.24
C ILE A 251 -12.72 20.10 12.67
N LYS A 252 -13.73 19.26 12.90
CA LYS A 252 -14.01 18.64 14.20
C LYS A 252 -13.14 17.41 14.44
N VAL A 253 -12.98 16.59 13.40
CA VAL A 253 -12.15 15.38 13.42
C VAL A 253 -11.48 15.25 12.06
N SER A 254 -10.19 14.90 12.06
CA SER A 254 -9.41 14.68 10.84
C SER A 254 -8.77 13.30 10.91
N PHE A 255 -9.01 12.49 9.89
CA PHE A 255 -8.38 11.19 9.73
C PHE A 255 -7.35 11.28 8.61
N LYS A 256 -6.08 11.34 9.01
CA LYS A 256 -4.93 11.26 8.11
C LYS A 256 -4.61 9.79 7.83
N GLN A 257 -3.94 9.52 6.72
CA GLN A 257 -3.60 8.16 6.29
C GLN A 257 -4.82 7.25 6.14
N ALA A 258 -5.99 7.82 5.82
CA ALA A 258 -7.19 7.04 5.59
C ALA A 258 -6.95 6.03 4.45
N GLY A 259 -7.52 4.84 4.58
CA GLY A 259 -7.45 3.81 3.55
C GLY A 259 -8.65 3.86 2.61
N LEU A 260 -8.50 3.25 1.44
CA LEU A 260 -9.58 2.99 0.48
C LEU A 260 -9.62 1.49 0.14
N LEU A 261 -10.76 0.85 0.38
CA LEU A 261 -11.05 -0.50 -0.06
C LEU A 261 -12.33 -0.51 -0.90
N GLY A 262 -12.19 -0.74 -2.20
CA GLY A 262 -13.31 -0.60 -3.14
C GLY A 262 -13.86 0.82 -3.12
N ASN A 263 -15.11 0.96 -2.68
CA ASN A 263 -15.75 2.27 -2.50
C ASN A 263 -15.79 2.71 -1.03
N THR A 264 -15.08 2.03 -0.15
CA THR A 264 -15.11 2.30 1.29
C THR A 264 -13.84 2.98 1.76
N PHE A 265 -13.99 4.20 2.27
CA PHE A 265 -12.97 4.93 3.00
C PHE A 265 -13.00 4.50 4.47
N PHE A 266 -11.83 4.38 5.10
CA PHE A 266 -11.75 3.98 6.51
C PHE A 266 -10.54 4.59 7.22
N SER A 267 -10.61 4.70 8.55
CA SER A 267 -9.47 5.09 9.39
C SER A 267 -8.46 3.95 9.45
N ASN A 268 -7.22 4.23 9.07
CA ASN A 268 -6.15 3.23 9.04
C ASN A 268 -5.35 3.19 10.36
N GLU A 269 -5.21 4.33 11.04
CA GLU A 269 -4.55 4.45 12.33
C GLU A 269 -5.56 4.38 13.48
N ASP A 270 -5.32 3.49 14.44
CA ASP A 270 -5.63 3.86 15.82
C ASP A 270 -4.78 5.09 16.14
N VAL A 271 -5.42 6.22 16.39
CA VAL A 271 -4.75 7.46 16.78
C VAL A 271 -3.86 7.17 17.99
N TYR A 272 -2.55 7.08 17.77
CA TYR A 272 -1.55 7.02 18.83
C TYR A 272 -1.50 8.41 19.47
N ASN A 273 -2.29 8.61 20.52
CA ASN A 273 -2.27 9.83 21.31
C ASN A 273 -1.07 9.72 22.27
N ASN A 274 -0.01 10.50 22.02
CA ASN A 274 1.09 10.65 22.98
C ASN A 274 0.71 11.56 24.16
N ASP A 275 -0.52 12.08 24.20
CA ASP A 275 -1.08 12.72 25.37
C ASP A 275 -1.78 11.68 26.24
N ASP A 276 -1.43 11.66 27.54
CA ASP A 276 -2.11 10.93 28.63
C ASP A 276 -3.59 11.33 28.82
N ASN A 277 -4.22 11.97 27.83
CA ASN A 277 -5.66 12.23 27.79
C ASN A 277 -6.42 10.95 27.44
N GLN A 278 -6.80 10.22 28.50
CA GLN A 278 -7.66 9.02 28.44
C GLN A 278 -9.04 9.27 27.78
N ASP A 279 -9.43 10.53 27.57
CA ASP A 279 -10.71 10.93 26.97
C ASP A 279 -10.80 10.75 25.43
N ILE A 280 -9.68 10.41 24.76
CA ILE A 280 -9.65 10.17 23.31
C ILE A 280 -9.01 8.80 23.03
N GLN A 281 -9.69 7.73 23.43
CA GLN A 281 -9.38 6.41 22.88
C GLN A 281 -9.92 6.30 21.44
N SER A 282 -8.98 6.19 20.49
CA SER A 282 -9.09 5.81 19.07
C SER A 282 -10.41 6.12 18.34
N PRO A 283 -10.62 7.36 17.86
CA PRO A 283 -11.73 7.60 16.94
C PRO A 283 -11.57 6.73 15.69
N TYR A 284 -12.66 6.15 15.23
CA TYR A 284 -12.71 5.31 14.04
C TYR A 284 -13.75 5.86 13.08
N PHE A 285 -13.50 5.78 11.78
CA PHE A 285 -14.55 6.00 10.80
C PHE A 285 -14.52 4.95 9.69
N LYS A 286 -15.69 4.75 9.10
CA LYS A 286 -15.86 4.02 7.85
C LYS A 286 -16.97 4.69 7.05
N MET A 287 -16.72 4.97 5.78
CA MET A 287 -17.67 5.61 4.88
C MET A 287 -17.65 4.92 3.52
N GLU A 288 -18.81 4.46 3.08
CA GLU A 288 -19.00 3.85 1.76
C GLU A 288 -19.63 4.86 0.80
N LEU A 289 -19.07 4.96 -0.41
CA LEU A 289 -19.58 5.77 -1.51
C LEU A 289 -20.30 4.89 -2.54
N ASP A 290 -21.61 5.08 -2.69
CA ASP A 290 -22.32 4.58 -3.85
C ASP A 290 -22.01 5.51 -5.04
N ARG A 291 -21.17 5.03 -5.97
CA ARG A 291 -20.75 5.80 -7.15
C ARG A 291 -21.87 6.01 -8.18
N ALA A 292 -22.93 5.20 -8.16
CA ALA A 292 -24.04 5.38 -9.10
C ALA A 292 -24.94 6.55 -8.68
N THR A 293 -25.20 6.68 -7.37
CA THR A 293 -26.06 7.74 -6.83
C THR A 293 -25.28 8.92 -6.25
N MET A 294 -23.97 8.76 -6.08
CA MET A 294 -23.07 9.64 -5.34
C MET A 294 -23.49 9.86 -3.88
N SER A 295 -24.21 8.88 -3.31
CA SER A 295 -24.62 8.90 -1.91
C SER A 295 -23.54 8.28 -1.04
N VAL A 296 -23.43 8.73 0.21
CA VAL A 296 -22.55 8.14 1.20
C VAL A 296 -23.33 7.63 2.40
N LYS A 297 -22.85 6.54 2.98
CA LYS A 297 -23.28 6.04 4.30
C LYS A 297 -22.05 5.67 5.10
N GLY A 298 -22.08 5.94 6.39
CA GLY A 298 -20.91 5.68 7.21
C GLY A 298 -21.20 5.65 8.69
N VAL A 299 -20.11 5.45 9.42
CA VAL A 299 -20.06 5.44 10.87
C VAL A 299 -18.85 6.24 11.34
N LEU A 300 -19.06 7.02 12.39
CA LEU A 300 -18.02 7.66 13.19
C LEU A 300 -18.14 7.13 14.61
N THR A 301 -17.06 6.58 15.14
CA THR A 301 -16.98 6.11 16.53
C THR A 301 -16.02 7.02 17.30
N SER A 302 -16.42 7.43 18.49
CA SER A 302 -15.56 8.16 19.43
C SER A 302 -15.87 7.72 20.86
N ALA A 303 -14.91 7.88 21.78
CA ALA A 303 -15.13 7.58 23.19
C ALA A 303 -16.31 8.36 23.79
N ARG A 304 -16.44 9.66 23.44
CA ARG A 304 -17.47 10.56 23.99
C ARG A 304 -18.89 10.29 23.49
N TYR A 305 -19.04 9.96 22.21
CA TYR A 305 -20.36 9.85 21.56
C TYR A 305 -20.71 8.42 21.13
N GLY A 306 -19.84 7.45 21.46
CA GLY A 306 -19.97 6.08 20.99
C GLY A 306 -20.00 5.99 19.46
N LYS A 307 -20.73 4.99 18.96
CA LYS A 307 -20.91 4.73 17.54
C LYS A 307 -22.07 5.56 17.00
N SER A 308 -21.81 6.39 15.99
CA SER A 308 -22.81 7.24 15.34
C SER A 308 -22.81 7.02 13.83
N THR A 309 -23.97 6.67 13.29
CA THR A 309 -24.16 6.49 11.84
C THR A 309 -24.54 7.81 11.17
N PHE A 310 -24.11 7.97 9.93
CA PHE A 310 -24.45 9.13 9.10
C PHE A 310 -24.73 8.71 7.66
N SER A 311 -25.51 9.52 6.97
CA SER A 311 -25.77 9.39 5.54
C SER A 311 -25.67 10.75 4.85
N GLY A 312 -25.46 10.76 3.55
CA GLY A 312 -25.23 12.01 2.82
C GLY A 312 -25.09 11.84 1.32
N LYS A 313 -24.68 12.92 0.66
CA LYS A 313 -24.43 12.94 -0.79
C LYS A 313 -23.23 13.82 -1.12
N LEU A 314 -22.48 13.44 -2.14
CA LEU A 314 -21.45 14.28 -2.73
C LEU A 314 -22.10 15.53 -3.33
N GLU A 315 -21.80 16.69 -2.75
CA GLU A 315 -22.33 17.98 -3.18
C GLU A 315 -21.46 18.61 -4.26
N LYS A 316 -20.14 18.58 -4.09
CA LYS A 316 -19.16 19.11 -5.05
C LYS A 316 -17.94 18.22 -5.10
N SER A 317 -17.36 18.09 -6.29
CA SER A 317 -16.16 17.30 -6.58
C SER A 317 -15.32 17.94 -7.66
N ASN A 318 -14.03 17.62 -7.68
CA ASN A 318 -13.07 17.98 -8.73
C ASN A 318 -13.09 17.06 -9.96
N ILE A 319 -14.08 16.17 -10.06
CA ILE A 319 -14.24 15.29 -11.23
C ILE A 319 -14.25 16.05 -12.56
N SER A 320 -14.80 17.27 -12.58
CA SER A 320 -14.87 18.10 -13.78
C SER A 320 -13.50 18.53 -14.31
N VAL A 321 -12.44 18.48 -13.50
CA VAL A 321 -11.07 18.81 -13.91
C VAL A 321 -10.46 17.66 -14.73
N PHE A 322 -10.78 16.43 -14.37
CA PHE A 322 -10.29 15.22 -15.03
C PHE A 322 -10.95 14.97 -16.40
N GLY A 323 -12.13 15.53 -16.64
CA GLY A 323 -12.85 15.41 -17.92
C GLY A 323 -12.50 16.48 -18.97
N GLN A 324 -11.52 17.34 -18.71
CA GLN A 324 -11.11 18.41 -19.61
C GLN A 324 -10.12 17.89 -20.67
N ALA A 325 -10.02 18.60 -21.80
CA ALA A 325 -8.98 18.37 -22.80
C ALA A 325 -7.64 18.93 -22.28
N ASN A 326 -7.01 18.20 -21.36
CA ASN A 326 -5.75 18.57 -20.75
C ASN A 326 -4.56 18.18 -21.65
N VAL A 327 -3.46 18.91 -21.54
CA VAL A 327 -2.20 18.61 -22.21
C VAL A 327 -1.49 17.49 -21.45
N GLU A 328 -1.28 16.36 -22.12
CA GLU A 328 -0.57 15.19 -21.58
C GLU A 328 0.95 15.27 -21.83
N GLY A 329 1.72 14.43 -21.13
CA GLY A 329 3.17 14.30 -21.32
C GLY A 329 3.99 15.48 -20.78
N LEU A 330 3.40 16.27 -19.88
CA LEU A 330 4.04 17.44 -19.28
C LEU A 330 5.05 17.04 -18.19
N GLU A 331 6.08 17.88 -18.05
CA GLU A 331 6.99 17.90 -16.90
C GLU A 331 6.69 19.10 -15.99
N LEU A 332 6.91 18.94 -14.67
CA LEU A 332 6.74 20.03 -13.70
C LEU A 332 7.61 21.24 -13.99
N SER A 333 8.79 21.03 -14.58
CA SER A 333 9.72 22.09 -15.01
C SER A 333 9.07 23.11 -15.95
N GLN A 334 8.14 22.66 -16.81
CA GLN A 334 7.42 23.50 -17.77
C GLN A 334 6.35 24.39 -17.11
N LEU A 335 5.98 24.11 -15.87
CA LEU A 335 4.94 24.82 -15.13
C LEU A 335 5.53 25.79 -14.08
N VAL A 336 6.84 25.78 -13.87
CA VAL A 336 7.54 26.68 -12.94
C VAL A 336 7.37 28.13 -13.40
N GLY A 337 7.07 29.02 -12.45
CA GLY A 337 6.90 30.43 -12.72
C GLY A 337 5.77 31.06 -11.93
N LYS A 338 5.34 32.23 -12.38
CA LYS A 338 4.22 33.00 -11.82
C LYS A 338 3.12 33.10 -12.85
N HIS A 339 1.92 32.70 -12.45
CA HIS A 339 0.75 32.59 -13.33
C HIS A 339 -0.41 33.36 -12.73
N LYS A 340 -1.01 34.26 -13.50
CA LYS A 340 -2.20 34.98 -13.04
C LYS A 340 -3.41 34.07 -13.14
N VAL A 341 -4.09 33.89 -12.02
CA VAL A 341 -5.28 33.04 -11.93
C VAL A 341 -6.39 33.78 -11.18
N LYS A 342 -7.61 33.32 -11.38
CA LYS A 342 -8.78 33.73 -10.64
C LYS A 342 -9.29 32.54 -9.84
N VAL A 343 -9.40 32.67 -8.52
CA VAL A 343 -9.90 31.63 -7.61
C VAL A 343 -11.27 32.07 -7.12
N GLY A 344 -12.34 31.50 -7.65
CA GLY A 344 -13.70 32.03 -7.51
C GLY A 344 -13.78 33.45 -8.06
N ASN A 345 -13.94 34.44 -7.18
CA ASN A 345 -13.96 35.86 -7.54
C ASN A 345 -12.68 36.61 -7.11
N TYR A 346 -11.65 35.90 -6.68
CA TYR A 346 -10.42 36.50 -6.16
C TYR A 346 -9.29 36.40 -7.17
N ASP A 347 -8.67 37.55 -7.45
CA ASP A 347 -7.50 37.63 -8.30
C ASP A 347 -6.26 37.22 -7.52
N MET A 348 -5.56 36.19 -8.01
CA MET A 348 -4.39 35.62 -7.35
C MET A 348 -3.26 35.37 -8.35
N THR A 349 -2.04 35.31 -7.82
CA THR A 349 -0.87 34.82 -8.53
C THR A 349 -0.52 33.44 -7.99
N LEU A 350 -0.63 32.42 -8.85
CA LEU A 350 -0.10 31.10 -8.60
C LEU A 350 1.41 31.13 -8.87
N THR A 351 2.22 30.86 -7.86
CA THR A 351 3.67 30.67 -8.01
C THR A 351 3.99 29.20 -7.85
N ILE A 352 4.78 28.64 -8.75
CA ILE A 352 5.32 27.27 -8.67
C ILE A 352 6.83 27.38 -8.77
N GLY A 353 7.55 26.77 -7.84
CA GLY A 353 9.01 26.87 -7.77
C GLY A 353 9.64 25.66 -7.11
N LYS A 354 10.95 25.53 -7.27
CA LYS A 354 11.75 24.56 -6.53
C LYS A 354 12.14 25.16 -5.19
N ARG A 355 12.20 24.31 -4.15
CA ARG A 355 12.81 24.68 -2.88
C ARG A 355 14.27 25.05 -3.09
N THR A 356 14.71 26.12 -2.46
CA THR A 356 16.08 26.61 -2.56
C THR A 356 17.08 25.70 -1.84
N ASP A 357 16.64 25.00 -0.80
CA ASP A 357 17.45 24.06 -0.02
C ASP A 357 17.39 22.62 -0.54
N ASP A 358 16.39 22.29 -1.36
CA ASP A 358 16.26 20.99 -2.03
C ASP A 358 15.63 21.16 -3.42
N ASN A 359 16.49 21.22 -4.44
CA ASN A 359 16.08 21.38 -5.84
C ASN A 359 15.33 20.16 -6.44
N SER A 360 15.12 19.10 -5.66
CA SER A 360 14.27 17.97 -6.05
C SER A 360 12.80 18.17 -5.68
N VAL A 361 12.50 19.12 -4.78
CA VAL A 361 11.15 19.36 -4.24
C VAL A 361 10.53 20.61 -4.86
N TYR A 362 9.27 20.49 -5.30
CA TYR A 362 8.48 21.61 -5.79
C TYR A 362 7.49 22.09 -4.72
N GLU A 363 7.39 23.41 -4.59
CA GLU A 363 6.43 24.12 -3.76
C GLU A 363 5.60 25.07 -4.61
N GLY A 364 4.47 25.49 -4.06
CA GLY A 364 3.67 26.52 -4.71
C GLY A 364 2.97 27.43 -3.72
N SER A 365 2.43 28.53 -4.25
CA SER A 365 1.63 29.45 -3.46
C SER A 365 0.57 30.15 -4.29
N LEU A 366 -0.53 30.50 -3.64
CA LEU A 366 -1.50 31.46 -4.16
C LEU A 366 -1.35 32.76 -3.37
N VAL A 367 -1.06 33.85 -4.07
CA VAL A 367 -0.78 35.16 -3.46
C VAL A 367 -1.72 36.21 -4.02
N SER A 368 -2.28 37.02 -3.13
CA SER A 368 -2.96 38.28 -3.42
C SER A 368 -2.56 39.31 -2.37
N ASP A 369 -2.98 40.55 -2.51
CA ASP A 369 -2.67 41.63 -1.55
C ASP A 369 -3.15 41.32 -0.13
N ASN A 370 -4.18 40.47 0.02
CA ASN A 370 -4.84 40.19 1.30
C ASN A 370 -4.73 38.72 1.75
N ALA A 371 -4.09 37.84 0.97
CA ALA A 371 -4.03 36.42 1.29
C ALA A 371 -2.78 35.76 0.71
N LEU A 372 -2.19 34.89 1.53
CA LEU A 372 -1.12 33.97 1.16
C LEU A 372 -1.54 32.55 1.55
N ILE A 373 -1.57 31.66 0.57
CA ILE A 373 -1.77 30.22 0.77
C ILE A 373 -0.52 29.52 0.23
N THR A 374 0.16 28.75 1.07
CA THR A 374 1.35 27.99 0.69
C THR A 374 1.02 26.50 0.56
N PHE A 375 1.62 25.86 -0.43
CA PHE A 375 1.51 24.45 -0.72
C PHE A 375 2.87 23.79 -0.60
N SER A 376 2.99 22.81 0.28
CA SER A 376 4.25 22.11 0.56
C SER A 376 4.48 20.91 -0.36
N LYS A 377 3.46 20.49 -1.11
CA LYS A 377 3.58 19.45 -2.13
C LYS A 377 2.97 19.96 -3.43
N VAL A 378 3.74 19.84 -4.51
CA VAL A 378 3.29 20.03 -5.89
C VAL A 378 3.60 18.76 -6.66
N SER A 379 2.58 18.19 -7.30
CA SER A 379 2.68 16.94 -8.06
C SER A 379 1.93 17.04 -9.38
N LEU A 380 2.41 16.33 -10.39
CA LEU A 380 1.85 16.33 -11.74
C LEU A 380 1.55 14.90 -12.16
N ASP A 381 0.29 14.61 -12.48
CA ASP A 381 -0.08 13.44 -13.27
C ASP A 381 0.16 13.76 -14.74
N SER A 382 1.38 13.47 -15.21
CA SER A 382 1.82 13.76 -16.58
C SER A 382 0.95 13.08 -17.62
N ALA A 383 0.44 11.88 -17.32
CA ALA A 383 -0.42 11.13 -18.24
C ALA A 383 -1.80 11.77 -18.44
N ARG A 384 -2.21 12.69 -17.55
CA ARG A 384 -3.52 13.37 -17.62
C ARG A 384 -3.43 14.89 -17.64
N GLY A 385 -2.23 15.46 -17.56
CA GLY A 385 -2.05 16.91 -17.48
C GLY A 385 -2.65 17.54 -16.21
N ILE A 386 -2.72 16.79 -15.09
CA ILE A 386 -3.33 17.27 -13.84
C ILE A 386 -2.26 17.65 -12.83
N LEU A 387 -2.22 18.93 -12.48
CA LEU A 387 -1.41 19.50 -11.42
C LEU A 387 -2.18 19.51 -10.09
N SER A 388 -1.57 18.97 -9.04
CA SER A 388 -2.13 18.88 -7.69
C SER A 388 -1.18 19.53 -6.69
N LEU A 389 -1.70 20.51 -5.93
CA LEU A 389 -0.97 21.19 -4.87
C LEU A 389 -1.71 21.01 -3.53
N VAL A 390 -1.00 20.57 -2.50
CA VAL A 390 -1.56 20.29 -1.17
C VAL A 390 -0.82 21.10 -0.11
N ASP A 391 -1.56 21.73 0.80
CA ASP A 391 -0.97 22.50 1.90
C ASP A 391 -0.42 21.59 3.01
N SER A 392 0.48 22.13 3.83
CA SER A 392 1.17 21.35 4.86
C SER A 392 0.25 20.83 5.97
N LYS A 393 -0.94 21.42 6.11
CA LYS A 393 -1.95 21.01 7.08
C LYS A 393 -2.93 19.97 6.55
N ASN A 394 -2.93 19.71 5.25
CA ASN A 394 -3.94 18.91 4.55
C ASN A 394 -5.37 19.44 4.77
N GLU A 395 -5.50 20.75 4.74
CA GLU A 395 -6.76 21.46 4.84
C GLU A 395 -7.15 22.09 3.50
N ARG A 396 -6.19 22.28 2.59
CA ARG A 396 -6.41 22.93 1.31
C ARG A 396 -5.72 22.15 0.19
N LYS A 397 -6.43 22.02 -0.93
CA LYS A 397 -5.93 21.38 -2.14
C LYS A 397 -6.31 22.20 -3.35
N LEU A 398 -5.36 22.39 -4.26
CA LEU A 398 -5.56 22.98 -5.59
C LEU A 398 -5.39 21.86 -6.63
N THR A 399 -6.42 21.59 -7.42
CA THR A 399 -6.40 20.62 -8.53
C THR A 399 -6.62 21.36 -9.83
N LEU A 400 -5.64 21.36 -10.73
CA LEU A 400 -5.66 22.11 -11.99
C LEU A 400 -5.40 21.18 -13.17
N GLY A 401 -6.23 21.26 -14.20
CA GLY A 401 -5.91 20.78 -15.54
C GLY A 401 -5.10 21.84 -16.29
N VAL A 402 -4.04 21.40 -16.97
CA VAL A 402 -3.28 22.26 -17.88
C VAL A 402 -3.89 22.13 -19.26
N VAL A 403 -4.55 23.18 -19.76
CA VAL A 403 -5.32 23.12 -21.02
C VAL A 403 -4.55 23.65 -22.23
N ASP A 404 -3.48 24.42 -22.02
CA ASP A 404 -2.59 24.92 -23.07
C ASP A 404 -1.21 25.26 -22.46
N VAL A 405 -0.15 25.11 -23.27
CA VAL A 405 1.25 25.46 -22.93
C VAL A 405 1.98 26.18 -24.08
N SER A 406 1.28 26.53 -25.17
CA SER A 406 1.87 27.08 -26.40
C SER A 406 2.57 28.43 -26.21
N ASN A 407 2.02 29.30 -25.35
CA ASN A 407 2.62 30.60 -24.99
C ASN A 407 2.96 30.66 -23.50
N SER A 408 1.96 30.43 -22.66
CA SER A 408 2.06 30.34 -21.21
C SER A 408 1.09 29.27 -20.70
N PRO A 409 1.41 28.54 -19.63
CA PRO A 409 0.50 27.56 -19.05
C PRO A 409 -0.87 28.16 -18.73
N VAL A 410 -1.93 27.59 -19.33
CA VAL A 410 -3.31 27.93 -19.03
C VAL A 410 -3.88 26.86 -18.12
N PHE A 411 -4.37 27.26 -16.96
CA PHE A 411 -4.91 26.38 -15.94
C PHE A 411 -6.43 26.53 -15.86
N LYS A 412 -7.11 25.41 -15.69
CA LYS A 412 -8.51 25.37 -15.28
C LYS A 412 -8.71 24.28 -14.25
N GLY A 413 -9.38 24.58 -13.16
CA GLY A 413 -9.49 23.63 -12.06
C GLY A 413 -10.27 24.14 -10.89
N GLN A 414 -9.90 23.65 -9.70
CA GLN A 414 -10.64 23.85 -8.48
C GLN A 414 -9.73 23.95 -7.24
N PHE A 415 -10.12 24.82 -6.33
CA PHE A 415 -9.51 25.00 -5.02
C PHE A 415 -10.49 24.51 -3.93
N LEU A 416 -10.09 23.47 -3.22
CA LEU A 416 -10.81 22.88 -2.10
C LEU A 416 -10.27 23.45 -0.78
N ASN A 417 -11.18 23.93 0.07
CA ASN A 417 -10.91 24.44 1.41
C ASN A 417 -11.75 23.64 2.42
N ALA A 418 -11.11 22.69 3.11
CA ALA A 418 -11.77 21.75 4.00
C ALA A 418 -12.43 22.43 5.21
N PRO A 419 -11.78 23.36 5.95
CA PRO A 419 -12.44 24.06 7.05
C PRO A 419 -13.76 24.73 6.66
N GLN A 420 -13.86 25.27 5.44
CA GLN A 420 -15.08 25.91 4.94
C GLN A 420 -16.05 24.96 4.24
N ALA A 421 -15.69 23.68 4.10
CA ALA A 421 -16.39 22.72 3.24
C ALA A 421 -16.75 23.34 1.88
N LYS A 422 -15.77 23.99 1.23
CA LYS A 422 -16.01 24.77 0.01
C LYS A 422 -15.02 24.42 -1.10
N ILE A 423 -15.55 24.33 -2.32
CA ILE A 423 -14.80 24.25 -3.57
C ILE A 423 -15.07 25.51 -4.38
N LEU A 424 -14.00 26.16 -4.85
CA LEU A 424 -14.00 27.33 -5.71
C LEU A 424 -13.39 26.96 -7.06
N ASP A 425 -13.98 27.43 -8.16
CA ASP A 425 -13.39 27.25 -9.48
C ASP A 425 -12.13 28.08 -9.63
N VAL A 426 -11.20 27.61 -10.45
CA VAL A 426 -9.92 28.27 -10.73
C VAL A 426 -9.71 28.34 -12.24
N GLU A 427 -9.35 29.50 -12.75
CA GLU A 427 -9.06 29.72 -14.17
C GLU A 427 -7.88 30.68 -14.35
N SER A 428 -7.03 30.43 -15.35
CA SER A 428 -6.02 31.40 -15.79
C SER A 428 -6.68 32.66 -16.34
N LYS A 429 -5.99 33.79 -16.16
CA LYS A 429 -6.39 35.10 -16.68
C LYS A 429 -5.77 35.44 -18.02
#